data_AF-A0A081RRM8-F1
#
_entry.id   AF-A0A081RRM8-F1
#
_cell.length_a   1.000
_cell.length_b   1.000
_cell.length_c   1.000
_cell.angle_alpha   90.00
_cell.angle_beta   90.00
_cell.angle_gamma   90.00
#
_symmetry.space_group_name_H-M   'P 1'
#
loop_
_entity.id
_entity.type
_entity.pdbx_description
1 polymer ?
#
loop_
_entity_poly.entity_id
_entity_poly.type
_entity_poly.pdbx_seq_one_letter_code
_entity_poly.pdbx_strand_id
1 'polypeptide(L)'
;MGIFVADAIAPEAAVGTGVLATGAVKVLGNTQEGAKNLAGELSHASKPLLSNAKPNTNTVTGLMEKEALYIERNSATATVSASETGIQWGKGNMKQGMLWEDYVGTQLPADARLPKNFKTFDYYDGVTKTAISVKTMDTQTLSKLTKPNQIYSSLKGNIDAASLFKTYTLLDRKLNTSMIANREIRLAVPANTTKAQWSEINRAIEYGINQGVKVTVTQVK
;
A
#
# COMPACT_ATOMS: atom_id res chain seq x y z
N MET A 1 18.94 47.15 11.90
CA MET A 1 17.51 47.07 12.25
C MET A 1 16.74 46.97 10.94
N GLY A 2 16.29 45.77 10.60
CA GLY A 2 15.54 45.48 9.39
C GLY A 2 14.63 44.28 9.67
N ILE A 3 13.34 44.56 9.78
CA ILE A 3 12.26 43.62 10.01
C ILE A 3 11.91 43.00 8.66
N PHE A 4 11.93 41.67 8.54
CA PHE A 4 11.18 40.96 7.52
C PHE A 4 10.40 39.83 8.18
N VAL A 5 9.08 39.95 8.04
CA VAL A 5 8.05 38.97 8.35
C VAL A 5 7.69 38.26 7.03
N ALA A 6 7.13 37.05 7.18
CA ALA A 6 6.60 36.13 6.17
C ALA A 6 7.67 35.21 5.55
N ASP A 7 7.46 33.90 5.44
CA ASP A 7 6.20 33.23 5.16
C ASP A 7 6.14 31.84 5.80
N ALA A 8 4.94 31.46 6.25
CA ALA A 8 4.67 30.13 6.77
C ALA A 8 4.59 29.17 5.57
N ILE A 9 5.65 28.42 5.32
CA ILE A 9 5.60 27.29 4.39
C ILE A 9 4.78 26.20 5.08
N ALA A 10 3.49 26.15 4.74
CA ALA A 10 2.66 24.98 5.00
C ALA A 10 3.33 23.77 4.34
N PRO A 11 3.40 22.59 4.99
CA PRO A 11 3.82 21.40 4.30
C PRO A 11 2.72 21.04 3.30
N GLU A 12 3.00 21.27 2.02
CA GLU A 12 2.35 20.56 0.93
C GLU A 12 2.57 19.07 1.19
N ALA A 13 1.60 18.43 1.84
CA ALA A 13 1.54 16.99 1.93
C ALA A 13 1.34 16.50 0.50
N ALA A 14 2.47 16.17 -0.13
CA ALA A 14 2.56 15.50 -1.41
C ALA A 14 1.56 14.36 -1.44
N VAL A 15 0.43 14.57 -2.11
CA VAL A 15 -0.42 13.49 -2.58
C VAL A 15 0.44 12.74 -3.56
N GLY A 16 1.06 11.67 -3.06
CA GLY A 16 2.09 10.93 -3.75
C GLY A 16 1.63 10.60 -5.16
N THR A 17 2.27 11.24 -6.13
CA THR A 17 2.54 10.70 -7.44
C THR A 17 3.37 9.44 -7.24
N GLY A 18 2.71 8.39 -6.74
CA GLY A 18 3.27 7.06 -6.67
C GLY A 18 3.64 6.71 -8.10
N VAL A 19 4.95 6.59 -8.33
CA VAL A 19 5.58 6.10 -9.54
C VAL A 19 4.68 5.03 -10.14
N LEU A 20 4.00 5.38 -11.24
CA LEU A 20 3.26 4.43 -12.03
C LEU A 20 4.30 3.43 -12.50
N ALA A 21 4.26 2.21 -11.95
CA ALA A 21 4.95 1.08 -12.53
C ALA A 21 4.64 1.11 -14.03
N THR A 22 5.69 1.34 -14.82
CA THR A 22 5.65 1.37 -16.29
C THR A 22 4.94 0.13 -16.80
N GLY A 23 3.66 0.24 -17.15
CA GLY A 23 2.91 -0.86 -17.76
C GLY A 23 1.38 -0.83 -17.65
N ALA A 24 0.76 -0.24 -16.61
CA ALA A 24 -0.70 -0.26 -16.47
C ALA A 24 -1.27 1.06 -15.95
N VAL A 25 -2.18 1.66 -16.72
CA VAL A 25 -2.89 2.90 -16.35
C VAL A 25 -4.28 2.53 -15.82
N LYS A 26 -4.67 3.05 -14.64
CA LYS A 26 -6.04 2.96 -14.14
C LYS A 26 -6.94 3.82 -15.02
N VAL A 27 -7.88 3.22 -15.72
CA VAL A 27 -8.83 3.93 -16.59
C VAL A 27 -9.96 4.52 -15.76
N LEU A 28 -10.48 3.80 -14.76
CA LEU A 28 -11.52 4.23 -13.81
C LEU A 28 -10.95 4.98 -12.60
N GLY A 29 -9.84 5.70 -12.78
CA GLY A 29 -9.19 6.48 -11.73
C GLY A 29 -9.70 7.92 -11.62
N ASN A 30 -9.45 8.56 -10.47
CA ASN A 30 -9.67 10.00 -10.28
C ASN A 30 -8.47 10.86 -10.75
N THR A 31 -7.48 10.25 -11.42
CA THR A 31 -6.32 10.96 -11.95
C THR A 31 -6.67 11.64 -13.27
N GLN A 32 -5.99 12.74 -13.58
CA GLN A 32 -6.19 13.44 -14.86
C GLN A 32 -5.90 12.51 -16.07
N GLU A 33 -4.89 11.66 -15.96
CA GLU A 33 -4.53 10.65 -16.97
C GLU A 33 -5.63 9.59 -17.14
N GLY A 34 -6.17 9.05 -16.03
CA GLY A 34 -7.26 8.08 -16.04
C GLY A 34 -8.53 8.67 -16.65
N ALA A 35 -8.89 9.90 -16.25
CA ALA A 35 -10.04 10.61 -16.81
C ALA A 35 -9.92 10.88 -18.32
N LYS A 36 -8.72 11.25 -18.80
CA LYS A 36 -8.45 11.44 -20.25
C LYS A 36 -8.59 10.12 -21.02
N ASN A 37 -8.02 9.03 -20.49
CA ASN A 37 -8.11 7.71 -21.12
C ASN A 37 -9.54 7.19 -21.16
N LEU A 38 -10.28 7.32 -20.04
CA LEU A 38 -11.69 6.95 -19.97
C LEU A 38 -12.53 7.76 -20.96
N ALA A 39 -12.34 9.09 -21.02
CA ALA A 39 -13.07 9.95 -21.95
C ALA A 39 -12.78 9.60 -23.42
N GLY A 40 -11.52 9.33 -23.77
CA GLY A 40 -11.14 8.89 -25.10
C GLY A 40 -11.79 7.57 -25.49
N GLU A 41 -11.68 6.56 -24.63
CA GLU A 41 -12.21 5.22 -24.90
C GLU A 41 -13.74 5.18 -24.95
N LEU A 42 -14.43 5.92 -24.06
CA LEU A 42 -15.89 6.07 -24.12
C LEU A 42 -16.35 6.83 -25.38
N SER A 43 -15.58 7.83 -25.85
CA SER A 43 -15.87 8.50 -27.11
C SER A 43 -15.79 7.53 -28.29
N HIS A 44 -14.79 6.65 -28.32
CA HIS A 44 -14.66 5.62 -29.35
C HIS A 44 -15.78 4.57 -29.27
N ALA A 45 -16.16 4.14 -28.07
CA ALA A 45 -17.22 3.14 -27.86
C ALA A 45 -18.63 3.68 -28.19
N SER A 46 -18.88 4.98 -27.97
CA SER A 46 -20.19 5.62 -28.17
C SER A 46 -20.47 6.06 -29.61
N LYS A 47 -19.43 6.35 -30.41
CA LYS A 47 -19.59 6.75 -31.84
C LYS A 47 -20.54 5.84 -32.65
N PRO A 48 -20.45 4.49 -32.57
CA PRO A 48 -21.39 3.60 -33.26
C PRO A 48 -22.82 3.66 -32.70
N LEU A 49 -22.98 3.87 -31.39
CA LEU A 49 -24.31 3.99 -30.77
C LEU A 49 -25.04 5.25 -31.26
N LEU A 50 -24.30 6.35 -31.44
CA LEU A 50 -24.83 7.60 -31.99
C LEU A 50 -25.31 7.46 -33.45
N SER A 51 -24.85 6.44 -34.17
CA SER A 51 -25.27 6.12 -35.54
C SER A 51 -26.21 4.91 -35.62
N ASN A 52 -26.88 4.52 -34.53
CA ASN A 52 -27.75 3.34 -34.42
C ASN A 52 -27.06 2.01 -34.82
N ALA A 53 -25.73 1.95 -34.75
CA ALA A 53 -24.95 0.74 -34.98
C ALA A 53 -24.65 0.03 -33.64
N LYS A 54 -24.30 -1.27 -33.73
CA LYS A 54 -23.86 -2.02 -32.55
C LYS A 54 -22.59 -1.37 -31.95
N PRO A 55 -22.46 -1.31 -30.62
CA PRO A 55 -21.28 -0.76 -29.98
C PRO A 55 -20.03 -1.56 -30.36
N ASN A 56 -18.88 -0.89 -30.41
CA ASN A 56 -17.61 -1.54 -30.70
C ASN A 56 -17.17 -2.39 -29.49
N THR A 57 -17.50 -3.68 -29.51
CA THR A 57 -17.19 -4.62 -28.43
C THR A 57 -15.70 -4.70 -28.12
N ASN A 58 -14.82 -4.49 -29.11
CA ASN A 58 -13.37 -4.55 -28.91
C ASN A 58 -12.87 -3.40 -28.03
N THR A 59 -13.48 -2.21 -28.13
CA THR A 59 -13.13 -1.08 -27.26
C THR A 59 -13.54 -1.31 -25.80
N VAL A 60 -14.70 -1.93 -25.59
CA VAL A 60 -15.18 -2.29 -24.25
C VAL A 60 -14.32 -3.40 -23.64
N THR A 61 -13.94 -4.41 -24.43
CA THR A 61 -13.02 -5.46 -23.99
C THR A 61 -11.65 -4.88 -23.61
N GLY A 62 -11.09 -3.99 -24.43
CA GLY A 62 -9.81 -3.35 -24.14
C GLY A 62 -9.81 -2.51 -22.86
N LEU A 63 -10.94 -1.85 -22.56
CA LEU A 63 -11.14 -1.15 -21.29
C LEU A 63 -11.08 -2.11 -20.09
N MET A 64 -11.81 -3.22 -20.18
CA MET A 64 -11.85 -4.24 -19.13
C MET A 64 -10.48 -4.89 -18.90
N GLU A 65 -9.74 -5.15 -19.97
CA GLU A 65 -8.39 -5.71 -19.90
C GLU A 65 -7.41 -4.75 -19.21
N LYS A 66 -7.47 -3.44 -19.53
CA LYS A 66 -6.62 -2.43 -18.88
C LYS A 66 -6.90 -2.32 -17.38
N GLU A 67 -8.18 -2.36 -16.99
CA GLU A 67 -8.57 -2.40 -15.58
C GLU A 67 -8.08 -3.66 -14.87
N ALA A 68 -8.24 -4.83 -15.51
CA ALA A 68 -7.74 -6.09 -14.97
C ALA A 68 -6.21 -6.06 -14.79
N LEU A 69 -5.47 -5.58 -15.80
CA LEU A 69 -4.01 -5.42 -15.74
C LEU A 69 -3.59 -4.44 -14.65
N TYR A 70 -4.32 -3.35 -14.46
CA TYR A 70 -4.06 -2.43 -13.36
C TYR A 70 -4.24 -3.13 -12.03
N ILE A 71 -5.34 -3.85 -11.81
CA ILE A 71 -5.61 -4.56 -10.56
C ILE A 71 -4.60 -5.68 -10.30
N GLU A 72 -4.15 -6.40 -11.33
CA GLU A 72 -3.21 -7.53 -11.20
C GLU A 72 -1.73 -7.11 -11.15
N ARG A 73 -1.42 -5.83 -11.34
CA ARG A 73 -0.03 -5.35 -11.44
C ARG A 73 0.74 -5.62 -10.16
N ASN A 74 2.02 -5.89 -10.31
CA ASN A 74 2.96 -5.82 -9.20
C ASN A 74 3.11 -4.35 -8.77
N SER A 75 2.65 -4.03 -7.56
CA SER A 75 2.66 -2.69 -6.99
C SER A 75 3.73 -2.51 -5.90
N ALA A 76 4.70 -3.44 -5.82
CA ALA A 76 5.81 -3.32 -4.89
C ALA A 76 6.57 -2.00 -5.12
N THR A 77 6.81 -1.26 -4.05
CA THR A 77 7.59 -0.02 -4.08
C THR A 77 9.09 -0.29 -4.09
N ALA A 78 9.50 -1.48 -3.66
CA ALA A 78 10.90 -1.91 -3.64
C ALA A 78 11.00 -3.44 -3.74
N THR A 79 12.17 -3.90 -4.19
CA THR A 79 12.56 -5.31 -4.16
C THR A 79 13.92 -5.44 -3.49
N VAL A 80 14.00 -6.28 -2.47
CA VAL A 80 15.20 -6.50 -1.65
C VAL A 80 15.50 -7.99 -1.57
N SER A 81 16.75 -8.36 -1.35
CA SER A 81 17.14 -9.77 -1.21
C SER A 81 16.83 -10.34 0.18
N ALA A 82 16.55 -11.64 0.23
CA ALA A 82 16.49 -12.39 1.48
C ALA A 82 17.82 -12.33 2.25
N SER A 83 18.96 -12.19 1.57
CA SER A 83 20.26 -11.99 2.22
C SER A 83 20.39 -10.64 2.93
N GLU A 84 19.82 -9.57 2.39
CA GLU A 84 19.83 -8.23 3.02
C GLU A 84 18.87 -8.16 4.21
N THR A 85 17.74 -8.86 4.14
CA THR A 85 16.70 -8.83 5.18
C THR A 85 16.85 -9.97 6.20
N GLY A 86 17.58 -11.03 5.88
CA GLY A 86 17.65 -12.28 6.65
C GLY A 86 16.40 -13.17 6.56
N ILE A 87 15.34 -12.73 5.87
CA ILE A 87 14.04 -13.41 5.86
C ILE A 87 14.13 -14.79 5.21
N GLN A 88 13.47 -15.77 5.85
CA GLN A 88 13.26 -17.11 5.32
C GLN A 88 11.77 -17.44 5.31
N TRP A 89 11.14 -17.37 4.13
CA TRP A 89 9.74 -17.73 3.95
C TRP A 89 9.44 -19.17 4.40
N GLY A 90 8.27 -19.40 4.99
CA GLY A 90 7.86 -20.70 5.53
C GLY A 90 8.63 -21.23 6.75
N LYS A 91 9.56 -20.47 7.33
CA LYS A 91 10.36 -20.90 8.50
C LYS A 91 9.91 -20.30 9.84
N GLY A 92 8.68 -19.78 9.89
CA GLY A 92 8.04 -19.29 11.10
C GLY A 92 8.39 -17.84 11.43
N ASN A 93 7.65 -17.27 12.39
CA ASN A 93 7.69 -15.82 12.67
C ASN A 93 9.08 -15.31 13.05
N MET A 94 9.90 -16.12 13.74
CA MET A 94 11.25 -15.71 14.14
C MET A 94 12.17 -15.45 12.95
N LYS A 95 11.99 -16.16 11.84
CA LYS A 95 12.79 -16.00 10.63
C LYS A 95 12.10 -15.14 9.56
N GLN A 96 10.96 -14.55 9.89
CA GLN A 96 10.17 -13.72 8.97
C GLN A 96 9.85 -12.39 9.65
N GLY A 97 8.81 -12.36 10.48
CA GLY A 97 8.32 -11.15 11.13
C GLY A 97 9.40 -10.36 11.86
N MET A 98 10.18 -11.02 12.74
CA MET A 98 11.21 -10.32 13.53
C MET A 98 12.30 -9.71 12.64
N LEU A 99 12.79 -10.46 11.66
CA LEU A 99 13.84 -10.00 10.75
C LEU A 99 13.35 -8.88 9.82
N TRP A 100 12.10 -8.95 9.36
CA TRP A 100 11.49 -7.86 8.61
C TRP A 100 11.32 -6.59 9.45
N GLU A 101 10.87 -6.74 10.70
CA GLU A 101 10.75 -5.63 11.65
C GLU A 101 12.12 -4.97 11.83
N ASP A 102 13.16 -5.76 12.13
CA ASP A 102 14.51 -5.23 12.34
C ASP A 102 15.08 -4.55 11.09
N TYR A 103 14.89 -5.14 9.90
CA TYR A 103 15.28 -4.51 8.64
C TYR A 103 14.58 -3.16 8.42
N VAL A 104 13.27 -3.07 8.65
CA VAL A 104 12.53 -1.80 8.56
C VAL A 104 13.08 -0.79 9.56
N GLY A 105 13.47 -1.23 10.77
CA GLY A 105 14.08 -0.40 11.79
C GLY A 105 15.37 0.28 11.35
N THR A 106 16.17 -0.37 10.49
CA THR A 106 17.41 0.24 9.96
C THR A 106 17.16 1.47 9.08
N GLN A 107 15.92 1.66 8.62
CA GLN A 107 15.49 2.77 7.75
C GLN A 107 14.77 3.89 8.51
N LEU A 108 14.70 3.79 9.84
CA LEU A 108 13.95 4.69 10.71
C LEU A 108 14.89 5.33 11.75
N PRO A 109 14.48 6.46 12.36
CA PRO A 109 15.20 7.03 13.49
C PRO A 109 15.38 6.01 14.61
N ALA A 110 16.53 6.06 15.30
CA ALA A 110 16.91 5.09 16.32
C ALA A 110 15.91 4.99 17.50
N ASP A 111 15.20 6.08 17.81
CA ASP A 111 14.22 6.16 18.89
C ASP A 111 12.80 5.74 18.46
N ALA A 112 12.60 5.40 17.19
CA ALA A 112 11.27 5.13 16.64
C ALA A 112 10.69 3.78 17.10
N ARG A 113 11.52 2.78 17.47
CA ARG A 113 11.03 1.44 17.85
C ARG A 113 10.17 1.51 19.12
N LEU A 114 8.93 1.05 19.03
CA LEU A 114 8.04 0.96 20.18
C LEU A 114 8.40 -0.26 21.06
N PRO A 115 8.00 -0.27 22.35
CA PRO A 115 8.22 -1.42 23.22
C PRO A 115 7.70 -2.71 22.59
N LYS A 116 8.37 -3.82 22.84
CA LYS A 116 7.89 -5.14 22.40
C LYS A 116 6.46 -5.38 22.91
N ASN A 117 5.60 -5.91 22.04
CA ASN A 117 4.16 -6.10 22.27
C ASN A 117 3.35 -4.79 22.36
N PHE A 118 3.89 -3.67 21.89
CA PHE A 118 3.07 -2.48 21.69
C PHE A 118 1.96 -2.79 20.69
N LYS A 119 0.74 -2.37 21.01
CA LYS A 119 -0.44 -2.73 20.21
C LYS A 119 -0.42 -1.99 18.87
N THR A 120 -0.77 -2.70 17.80
CA THR A 120 -0.99 -2.19 16.43
C THR A 120 0.26 -1.72 15.69
N PHE A 121 1.09 -0.88 16.32
CA PHE A 121 2.26 -0.27 15.72
C PHE A 121 3.54 -0.80 16.35
N ASP A 122 4.55 -0.98 15.52
CA ASP A 122 5.89 -1.46 15.91
C ASP A 122 6.88 -0.29 15.99
N TYR A 123 6.62 0.79 15.22
CA TYR A 123 7.40 2.02 15.24
C TYR A 123 6.52 3.26 15.27
N TYR A 124 7.07 4.33 15.82
CA TYR A 124 6.53 5.68 15.73
C TYR A 124 7.67 6.67 15.52
N ASP A 125 7.69 7.32 14.35
CA ASP A 125 8.59 8.42 14.07
C ASP A 125 7.96 9.73 14.55
N GLY A 126 8.55 10.33 15.58
CA GLY A 126 8.07 11.57 16.18
C GLY A 126 8.26 12.82 15.32
N VAL A 127 9.19 12.79 14.35
CA VAL A 127 9.48 13.93 13.47
C VAL A 127 8.38 14.04 12.41
N THR A 128 8.10 12.95 11.71
CA THR A 128 7.05 12.91 10.68
C THR A 128 5.66 12.59 11.24
N LYS A 129 5.56 12.32 12.55
CA LYS A 129 4.34 11.87 13.23
C LYS A 129 3.73 10.63 12.56
N THR A 130 4.59 9.70 12.14
CA THR A 130 4.20 8.50 11.40
C THR A 130 4.20 7.28 12.31
N ALA A 131 3.04 6.66 12.50
CA ALA A 131 2.91 5.37 13.17
C ALA A 131 2.95 4.23 12.14
N ILE A 132 3.87 3.28 12.34
CA ILE A 132 4.21 2.26 11.36
C ILE A 132 3.94 0.87 11.96
N SER A 133 3.13 0.09 11.26
CA SER A 133 2.91 -1.33 11.53
C SER A 133 3.70 -2.15 10.50
N VAL A 134 4.49 -3.10 10.96
CA VAL A 134 5.35 -3.92 10.12
C VAL A 134 4.75 -5.31 10.01
N LYS A 135 4.62 -5.80 8.78
CA LYS A 135 3.92 -7.06 8.48
C LYS A 135 4.69 -7.87 7.46
N THR A 136 4.70 -9.19 7.64
CA THR A 136 5.13 -10.14 6.62
C THR A 136 3.94 -10.97 6.20
N MET A 137 3.83 -11.29 4.90
CA MET A 137 2.81 -12.21 4.40
C MET A 137 3.42 -13.22 3.44
N ASP A 138 3.50 -14.48 3.89
CA ASP A 138 3.90 -15.59 3.04
C ASP A 138 2.76 -16.01 2.12
N THR A 139 2.84 -15.57 0.86
CA THR A 139 1.85 -15.84 -0.18
C THR A 139 1.93 -17.27 -0.71
N GLN A 140 3.00 -18.02 -0.41
CA GLN A 140 3.24 -19.35 -0.97
C GLN A 140 2.69 -20.47 -0.10
N THR A 141 2.07 -20.15 1.04
CA THR A 141 1.36 -21.14 1.85
C THR A 141 0.16 -21.69 1.08
N LEU A 142 -0.15 -22.99 1.28
CA LEU A 142 -1.25 -23.66 0.59
C LEU A 142 -2.60 -22.92 0.75
N SER A 143 -2.84 -22.34 1.93
CA SER A 143 -4.06 -21.58 2.20
C SER A 143 -4.14 -20.30 1.34
N LYS A 144 -3.03 -19.59 1.14
CA LYS A 144 -3.00 -18.34 0.36
C LYS A 144 -2.96 -18.58 -1.15
N LEU A 145 -2.51 -19.76 -1.60
CA LEU A 145 -2.59 -20.19 -2.99
C LEU A 145 -4.01 -20.65 -3.36
N THR A 146 -4.67 -21.43 -2.48
CA THR A 146 -6.01 -21.98 -2.75
C THR A 146 -7.16 -21.01 -2.44
N LYS A 147 -6.93 -20.04 -1.54
CA LYS A 147 -7.93 -19.02 -1.15
C LYS A 147 -7.33 -17.61 -1.15
N PRO A 148 -7.08 -17.01 -2.33
CA PRO A 148 -6.43 -15.69 -2.44
C PRO A 148 -7.13 -14.57 -1.64
N ASN A 149 -8.47 -14.57 -1.53
CA ASN A 149 -9.22 -13.59 -0.73
C ASN A 149 -8.80 -13.55 0.77
N GLN A 150 -8.15 -14.60 1.28
CA GLN A 150 -7.56 -14.54 2.61
C GLN A 150 -6.40 -13.55 2.73
N ILE A 151 -5.74 -13.18 1.63
CA ILE A 151 -4.71 -12.12 1.61
C ILE A 151 -5.39 -10.78 1.90
N TYR A 152 -6.41 -10.44 1.11
CA TYR A 152 -7.19 -9.21 1.30
C TYR A 152 -7.76 -9.13 2.72
N SER A 153 -8.42 -10.20 3.19
CA SER A 153 -9.03 -10.22 4.53
C SER A 153 -8.00 -10.01 5.66
N SER A 154 -6.82 -10.64 5.56
CA SER A 154 -5.74 -10.46 6.53
C SER A 154 -5.19 -9.02 6.51
N LEU A 155 -4.98 -8.43 5.32
CA LEU A 155 -4.51 -7.05 5.20
C LEU A 155 -5.57 -6.05 5.68
N LYS A 156 -6.84 -6.26 5.33
CA LYS A 156 -7.97 -5.45 5.79
C LYS A 156 -8.01 -5.39 7.31
N GLY A 157 -7.86 -6.52 8.00
CA GLY A 157 -7.83 -6.55 9.47
C GLY A 157 -6.69 -5.72 10.07
N ASN A 158 -5.50 -5.74 9.45
CA ASN A 158 -4.38 -4.89 9.88
C ASN A 158 -4.66 -3.40 9.62
N ILE A 159 -5.24 -3.06 8.47
CA ILE A 159 -5.64 -1.70 8.10
C ILE A 159 -6.68 -1.17 9.09
N ASP A 160 -7.71 -1.96 9.39
CA ASP A 160 -8.76 -1.59 10.34
C ASP A 160 -8.16 -1.36 11.74
N ALA A 161 -7.26 -2.24 12.19
CA ALA A 161 -6.57 -2.06 13.47
C ALA A 161 -5.72 -0.79 13.52
N ALA A 162 -5.05 -0.43 12.41
CA ALA A 162 -4.28 0.79 12.29
C ALA A 162 -5.19 2.02 12.27
N SER A 163 -6.25 2.02 11.47
CA SER A 163 -7.19 3.15 11.31
C SER A 163 -7.95 3.43 12.61
N LEU A 164 -8.45 2.39 13.28
CA LEU A 164 -9.27 2.48 14.50
C LEU A 164 -8.44 2.68 15.78
N PHE A 165 -7.11 2.74 15.70
CA PHE A 165 -6.27 2.95 16.87
C PHE A 165 -6.51 4.33 17.49
N LYS A 166 -6.83 4.34 18.79
CA LYS A 166 -7.09 5.55 19.58
C LYS A 166 -5.94 5.92 20.51
N THR A 167 -5.59 5.02 21.42
CA THR A 167 -4.48 5.19 22.35
C THR A 167 -4.01 3.85 22.89
N TYR A 168 -2.74 3.77 23.26
CA TYR A 168 -2.17 2.65 23.98
C TYR A 168 -0.99 3.14 24.82
N THR A 169 -0.81 2.55 26.00
CA THR A 169 0.32 2.82 26.89
C THR A 169 0.93 1.50 27.33
N LEU A 170 2.24 1.38 27.18
CA LEU A 170 3.00 0.19 27.58
C LEU A 170 4.40 0.61 28.01
N LEU A 171 4.86 0.12 29.17
CA LEU A 171 6.18 0.46 29.76
C LEU A 171 6.45 1.98 29.71
N ASP A 172 5.49 2.76 30.21
CA ASP A 172 5.48 4.24 30.24
C ASP A 172 5.53 4.95 28.87
N ARG A 173 5.60 4.20 27.76
CA ARG A 173 5.46 4.78 26.42
C ARG A 173 3.98 4.87 26.06
N LYS A 174 3.48 6.10 25.92
CA LYS A 174 2.10 6.40 25.47
C LYS A 174 2.11 6.87 24.02
N LEU A 175 1.21 6.31 23.22
CA LEU A 175 0.87 6.81 21.88
C LEU A 175 -0.64 7.03 21.80
N ASN A 176 -1.05 8.13 21.19
CA ASN A 176 -2.46 8.44 20.94
C ASN A 176 -2.65 9.07 19.56
N THR A 177 -3.90 9.18 19.10
CA THR A 177 -4.25 9.74 17.78
C THR A 177 -3.75 11.17 17.57
N SER A 178 -3.71 12.02 18.59
CA SER A 178 -3.25 13.42 18.44
C SER A 178 -1.75 13.51 18.13
N MET A 179 -0.98 12.46 18.43
CA MET A 179 0.43 12.35 18.09
C MET A 179 0.65 11.84 16.66
N ILE A 180 -0.36 11.21 16.04
CA ILE A 180 -0.23 10.50 14.76
C ILE A 180 -0.86 11.35 13.65
N ALA A 181 -0.03 11.84 12.73
CA ALA A 181 -0.49 12.46 11.49
C ALA A 181 -0.62 11.43 10.37
N ASN A 182 0.28 10.45 10.33
CA ASN A 182 0.38 9.47 9.24
C ASN A 182 0.32 8.04 9.80
N ARG A 183 -0.40 7.15 9.11
CA ARG A 183 -0.47 5.72 9.44
C ARG A 183 0.06 4.93 8.26
N GLU A 184 1.04 4.07 8.49
CA GLU A 184 1.66 3.25 7.46
C GLU A 184 1.70 1.77 7.87
N ILE A 185 1.44 0.88 6.92
CA ILE A 185 1.74 -0.54 7.00
C ILE A 185 2.90 -0.82 6.03
N ARG A 186 4.01 -1.35 6.54
CA ARG A 186 5.14 -1.83 5.72
C ARG A 186 5.07 -3.35 5.59
N LEU A 187 4.62 -3.80 4.43
CA LEU A 187 4.35 -5.20 4.14
C LEU A 187 5.48 -5.81 3.31
N ALA A 188 6.08 -6.91 3.79
CA ALA A 188 6.92 -7.78 2.97
C ALA A 188 6.12 -8.94 2.39
N VAL A 189 6.34 -9.25 1.11
CA VAL A 189 5.80 -10.43 0.41
C VAL A 189 6.89 -11.16 -0.39
N PRO A 190 6.76 -12.47 -0.66
CA PRO A 190 7.67 -13.20 -1.54
C PRO A 190 7.70 -12.64 -2.97
N ALA A 191 8.86 -12.69 -3.62
CA ALA A 191 9.00 -12.29 -5.02
C ALA A 191 8.13 -13.11 -6.00
N ASN A 192 7.78 -14.34 -5.66
CA ASN A 192 6.92 -15.23 -6.45
C ASN A 192 5.41 -15.09 -6.14
N THR A 193 4.99 -13.97 -5.54
CA THR A 193 3.57 -13.58 -5.40
C THR A 193 2.90 -13.53 -6.78
N THR A 194 1.79 -14.26 -6.95
CA THR A 194 1.08 -14.40 -8.24
C THR A 194 0.20 -13.19 -8.56
N LYS A 195 -0.21 -13.04 -9.83
CA LYS A 195 -1.12 -11.95 -10.27
C LYS A 195 -2.43 -11.91 -9.49
N ALA A 196 -3.06 -13.07 -9.28
CA ALA A 196 -4.30 -13.17 -8.50
C ALA A 196 -4.12 -12.70 -7.04
N GLN A 197 -2.94 -12.94 -6.47
CA GLN A 197 -2.60 -12.46 -5.12
C GLN A 197 -2.30 -10.96 -5.11
N TRP A 198 -1.63 -10.44 -6.16
CA TRP A 198 -1.46 -9.01 -6.37
C TRP A 198 -2.78 -8.27 -6.49
N SER A 199 -3.81 -8.85 -7.14
CA SER A 199 -5.16 -8.28 -7.14
C SER A 199 -5.69 -8.06 -5.73
N GLU A 200 -5.49 -9.02 -4.83
CA GLU A 200 -5.95 -8.92 -3.44
C GLU A 200 -5.13 -7.93 -2.62
N ILE A 201 -3.81 -7.85 -2.86
CA ILE A 201 -2.93 -6.84 -2.25
C ILE A 201 -3.33 -5.44 -2.73
N ASN A 202 -3.55 -5.25 -4.02
CA ASN A 202 -3.92 -3.96 -4.61
C ASN A 202 -5.28 -3.47 -4.12
N ARG A 203 -6.26 -4.38 -4.01
CA ARG A 203 -7.54 -4.08 -3.34
C ARG A 203 -7.35 -3.64 -1.89
N ALA A 204 -6.43 -4.27 -1.16
CA ALA A 204 -6.13 -3.88 0.22
C ALA A 204 -5.39 -2.53 0.30
N ILE A 205 -4.48 -2.22 -0.63
CA ILE A 205 -3.81 -0.90 -0.72
C ILE A 205 -4.85 0.20 -0.95
N GLU A 206 -5.77 0.01 -1.90
CA GLU A 206 -6.83 0.99 -2.19
C GLU A 206 -7.78 1.15 -1.00
N TYR A 207 -8.16 0.05 -0.35
CA TYR A 207 -8.92 0.11 0.90
C TYR A 207 -8.16 0.89 1.99
N GLY A 208 -6.85 0.65 2.14
CA GLY A 208 -6.00 1.37 3.08
C GLY A 208 -6.03 2.88 2.86
N ILE A 209 -5.86 3.32 1.61
CA ILE A 209 -5.94 4.74 1.24
C ILE A 209 -7.27 5.35 1.69
N ASN A 210 -8.39 4.64 1.43
CA ASN A 210 -9.73 5.10 1.83
C ASN A 210 -9.94 5.11 3.36
N GLN A 211 -9.14 4.36 4.12
CA GLN A 211 -9.15 4.34 5.60
C GLN A 211 -8.11 5.29 6.22
N GLY A 212 -7.38 6.06 5.41
CA GLY A 212 -6.29 6.93 5.88
C GLY A 212 -5.05 6.15 6.35
N VAL A 213 -4.82 4.96 5.81
CA VAL A 213 -3.67 4.09 6.12
C VAL A 213 -2.91 3.76 4.84
N LYS A 214 -1.69 4.26 4.73
CA LYS A 214 -0.79 3.93 3.62
C LYS A 214 -0.33 2.47 3.75
N VAL A 215 -0.36 1.71 2.66
CA VAL A 215 0.21 0.36 2.61
C VAL A 215 1.36 0.35 1.60
N THR A 216 2.57 0.16 2.10
CA THR A 216 3.81 0.12 1.31
C THR A 216 4.28 -1.33 1.24
N VAL A 217 4.46 -1.86 0.03
CA VAL A 217 4.78 -3.27 -0.20
C VAL A 217 6.21 -3.43 -0.72
N THR A 218 6.98 -4.30 -0.09
CA THR A 218 8.33 -4.68 -0.52
C THR A 218 8.36 -6.16 -0.89
N GLN A 219 8.90 -6.47 -2.06
CA GLN A 219 9.18 -7.85 -2.44
C GLN A 219 10.51 -8.31 -1.87
N VAL A 220 10.53 -9.52 -1.33
CA VAL A 220 11.75 -10.18 -0.83
C VAL A 220 12.07 -11.36 -1.74
N LYS A 221 13.21 -11.28 -2.44
CA LYS A 221 13.71 -12.28 -3.40
C LYS A 221 14.67 -13.29 -2.78
#